data_AF-A0A376NUA3-F1
#
_entry.id   AF-A0A376NUA3-F1
#
_cell.length_a   1.000
_cell.length_b   1.000
_cell.length_c   1.000
_cell.angle_alpha   90.00
_cell.angle_beta   90.00
_cell.angle_gamma   90.00
#
_symmetry.space_group_name_H-M   'P 1'
#
loop_
_entity.id
_entity.type
_entity.pdbx_description
1 polymer ?
#
loop_
_entity_poly.entity_id
_entity_poly.type
_entity_poly.pdbx_seq_one_letter_code
_entity_poly.pdbx_strand_id
1 'polypeptide(L)'
;MAKALPRWEEQIGYTLFTRKDNNISLNKAGQELYQKLFPVYQRLSAIDNEIHNSGRRSREIVIGIDNTYPTIIFDQLISLGDKYEGVTAQPVEFSENGVIDNLFDRQLDFIISPQHVSARVQELENLTISELPPLRLGFLVSRRYEERQEQELLQELPWLQMRFQNRANFEAMIDANMRPCGINPTIIYRPYSFMAKISAVERGHFLTVIPHFAWRLVNSGNAEIF
;
A
#
# COMPACT_ATOMS: atom_id res chain seq x y z
N MET A 1 -0.21 26.76 -3.40
CA MET A 1 0.83 26.53 -2.37
C MET A 1 2.21 27.11 -2.72
N ALA A 2 2.65 27.18 -3.99
CA ALA A 2 4.01 27.63 -4.36
C ALA A 2 4.42 29.07 -3.96
N LYS A 3 3.48 29.97 -3.63
CA LYS A 3 3.78 31.35 -3.19
C LYS A 3 3.97 31.52 -1.67
N ALA A 4 3.59 30.53 -0.86
CA ALA A 4 3.66 30.64 0.61
C ALA A 4 5.03 30.19 1.17
N LEU A 5 5.62 29.16 0.57
CA LEU A 5 6.89 28.56 1.01
C LEU A 5 8.09 29.54 1.00
N PRO A 6 8.32 30.34 -0.06
CA PRO A 6 9.47 31.25 -0.10
C PRO A 6 9.36 32.36 0.96
N ARG A 7 8.13 32.82 1.24
CA ARG A 7 7.83 33.86 2.23
C ARG A 7 8.15 33.41 3.66
N TRP A 8 7.97 32.12 3.95
CA TRP A 8 8.28 31.54 5.25
C TRP A 8 9.79 31.33 5.44
N GLU A 9 10.50 30.83 4.42
CA GLU A 9 11.97 30.73 4.46
C GLU A 9 12.63 32.11 4.64
N GLU A 10 12.06 33.16 4.03
CA GLU A 10 12.53 34.54 4.13
C GLU A 10 12.25 35.16 5.53
N GLN A 11 11.12 34.84 6.17
CA GLN A 11 10.81 35.30 7.53
C GLN A 11 11.60 34.57 8.62
N ILE A 12 11.95 33.30 8.39
CA ILE A 12 12.69 32.46 9.34
C ILE A 12 14.21 32.59 9.13
N GLY A 13 14.64 33.14 7.98
CA GLY A 13 16.05 33.39 7.64
C GLY A 13 16.85 32.13 7.30
N TYR A 14 16.18 30.99 7.11
CA TYR A 14 16.80 29.69 6.83
C TYR A 14 16.02 28.98 5.71
N THR A 15 16.76 28.34 4.79
CA THR A 15 16.16 27.40 3.84
C THR A 15 15.73 26.14 4.58
N LEU A 16 14.50 25.68 4.36
CA LEU A 16 13.91 24.52 5.01
C LEU A 16 13.64 23.38 4.01
N PHE A 17 13.65 23.69 2.71
CA PHE A 17 13.34 22.73 1.66
C PHE A 17 14.50 22.56 0.66
N THR A 18 14.77 21.33 0.27
CA THR A 18 15.60 20.98 -0.89
C THR A 18 14.72 20.64 -2.09
N ARG A 19 15.05 21.21 -3.25
CA ARG A 19 14.37 20.94 -4.52
C ARG A 19 15.30 20.12 -5.41
N LYS A 20 14.91 18.89 -5.74
CA LYS A 20 15.61 18.02 -6.71
C LYS A 20 14.57 17.33 -7.58
N ASP A 21 14.78 17.38 -8.90
CA ASP A 21 14.01 16.62 -9.89
C ASP A 21 12.49 16.67 -9.69
N ASN A 22 11.96 17.90 -9.60
CA ASN A 22 10.53 18.18 -9.38
C ASN A 22 9.95 17.74 -8.02
N ASN A 23 10.79 17.26 -7.10
CA ASN A 23 10.41 16.87 -5.75
C ASN A 23 10.90 17.90 -4.72
N ILE A 24 10.04 18.24 -3.78
CA ILE A 24 10.33 19.15 -2.66
C ILE A 24 10.41 18.30 -1.39
N SER A 25 11.57 18.25 -0.77
CA SER A 25 11.80 17.54 0.49
C SER A 25 12.31 18.49 1.58
N LEU A 26 12.03 18.18 2.85
CA LEU A 26 12.57 18.94 3.98
C LEU A 26 14.08 18.68 4.09
N ASN A 27 14.86 19.74 4.24
CA ASN A 27 16.27 19.63 4.61
C ASN A 27 16.40 19.37 6.12
N LYS A 28 17.63 19.21 6.61
CA LYS A 28 17.87 18.90 8.04
C LYS A 28 17.24 19.93 8.99
N ALA A 29 17.34 21.21 8.69
CA ALA A 29 16.74 22.28 9.50
C ALA A 29 15.20 22.25 9.42
N GLY A 30 14.65 21.96 8.24
CA GLY A 30 13.22 21.72 8.03
C GLY A 30 12.69 20.54 8.86
N GLN A 31 13.43 19.44 8.93
CA GLN A 31 13.09 18.29 9.75
C GLN A 31 13.14 18.63 11.25
N GLU A 32 14.16 19.33 11.72
CA GLU A 32 14.28 19.77 13.12
C GLU A 32 13.15 20.75 13.53
N LEU A 33 12.80 21.69 12.64
CA LEU A 33 11.69 22.60 12.87
C LEU A 33 10.36 21.85 12.91
N TYR A 34 10.14 20.94 11.97
CA TYR A 34 8.95 20.09 11.94
C TYR A 34 8.81 19.29 13.25
N GLN A 35 9.89 18.69 13.76
CA GLN A 35 9.89 17.99 15.04
C GLN A 35 9.49 18.89 16.23
N LYS A 36 9.87 20.17 16.22
CA LYS A 36 9.49 21.13 17.27
C LYS A 36 8.04 21.59 17.15
N LEU A 37 7.53 21.71 15.93
CA LEU A 37 6.14 22.13 15.68
C LEU A 37 5.15 20.97 15.88
N PHE A 38 5.63 19.74 15.78
CA PHE A 38 4.81 18.55 15.86
C PHE A 38 3.92 18.47 17.12
N PRO A 39 4.43 18.73 18.36
CA PRO A 39 3.58 18.72 19.55
C PRO A 39 2.51 19.83 19.56
N VAL A 40 2.75 20.93 18.85
CA VAL A 40 1.78 22.03 18.72
C VAL A 40 0.65 21.62 17.79
N TYR A 41 0.96 20.98 16.66
CA TYR A 41 -0.04 20.40 15.77
C TYR A 41 -0.91 19.35 16.48
N GLN A 42 -0.30 18.48 17.29
CA GLN A 42 -1.04 17.50 18.07
C GLN A 42 -2.09 18.14 19.01
N ARG A 43 -1.74 19.24 19.68
CA ARG A 43 -2.67 19.97 20.54
C ARG A 43 -3.80 20.63 19.76
N LEU A 44 -3.50 21.24 18.62
CA LEU A 44 -4.51 21.88 17.78
C LEU A 44 -5.49 20.85 17.21
N SER A 45 -5.00 19.71 16.73
CA SER A 45 -5.83 18.61 16.24
C SER A 45 -6.71 18.01 17.35
N ALA A 46 -6.19 17.86 18.58
CA ALA A 46 -6.99 17.41 19.72
C ALA A 46 -8.15 18.35 20.06
N ILE A 47 -7.93 19.68 20.02
CA ILE A 47 -8.98 20.67 20.25
C ILE A 47 -10.04 20.60 19.14
N ASP A 48 -9.61 20.50 17.88
CA ASP A 48 -10.53 20.39 16.74
C ASP A 48 -11.34 19.07 16.80
N ASN A 49 -10.73 18.01 17.35
CA ASN A 49 -11.39 16.74 17.60
C ASN A 49 -12.55 16.85 18.60
N GLU A 50 -12.33 17.52 19.73
CA GLU A 50 -13.37 17.76 20.75
C GLU A 50 -14.51 18.61 20.20
N ILE A 51 -14.20 19.67 19.45
CA ILE A 51 -15.19 20.58 18.86
C ILE A 51 -16.08 19.82 17.87
N HIS A 52 -15.50 19.01 16.97
CA HIS A 52 -16.27 18.27 15.98
C HIS A 52 -17.08 17.11 16.55
N ASN A 53 -16.58 16.39 17.56
CA ASN A 53 -17.31 15.26 18.15
C ASN A 53 -18.59 15.69 18.88
N SER A 54 -18.70 16.98 19.24
CA SER A 54 -19.89 17.55 19.87
C SER A 54 -21.06 17.80 18.90
N GLY A 55 -20.88 17.65 17.58
CA GLY A 55 -21.93 17.89 16.58
C GLY A 55 -22.02 16.85 15.44
N ARG A 56 -23.13 16.10 15.41
CA ARG A 56 -23.67 15.23 14.30
C ARG A 56 -23.13 13.78 14.27
N ARG A 57 -23.93 12.70 14.21
CA ARG A 57 -24.99 12.24 13.26
C ARG A 57 -24.54 12.22 11.79
N SER A 58 -24.05 11.04 11.36
CA SER A 58 -23.55 10.67 10.03
C SER A 58 -22.33 11.46 9.57
N ARG A 59 -21.14 10.90 9.80
CA ARG A 59 -19.86 11.43 9.32
C ARG A 59 -19.40 10.55 8.16
N GLU A 60 -19.08 11.16 7.02
CA GLU A 60 -18.39 10.48 5.92
C GLU A 60 -16.98 10.09 6.40
N ILE A 61 -16.64 8.80 6.28
CA ILE A 61 -15.34 8.24 6.66
C ILE A 61 -14.47 8.19 5.40
N VAL A 62 -13.28 8.78 5.45
CA VAL A 62 -12.32 8.78 4.34
C VAL A 62 -11.14 7.85 4.66
N ILE A 63 -10.96 6.83 3.83
CA ILE A 63 -9.92 5.81 3.97
C ILE A 63 -8.86 6.02 2.88
N GLY A 64 -7.61 6.24 3.27
CA GLY A 64 -6.47 6.25 2.38
C GLY A 64 -5.94 4.83 2.16
N ILE A 65 -5.88 4.39 0.90
CA ILE A 65 -5.29 3.10 0.52
C ILE A 65 -3.94 3.34 -0.14
N ASP A 66 -2.88 2.82 0.47
CA ASP A 66 -1.52 2.95 -0.06
C ASP A 66 -1.43 2.35 -1.47
N ASN A 67 -0.93 3.15 -2.40
CA ASN A 67 -0.81 2.77 -3.79
C ASN A 67 0.22 1.65 -4.03
N THR A 68 1.08 1.37 -3.07
CA THR A 68 2.06 0.29 -3.11
C THR A 68 1.44 -1.10 -3.03
N TYR A 69 0.17 -1.26 -2.64
CA TYR A 69 -0.45 -2.59 -2.72
C TYR A 69 -0.43 -3.16 -4.15
N PRO A 70 -0.20 -4.48 -4.31
CA PRO A 70 -0.46 -5.16 -5.58
C PRO A 70 -1.88 -4.88 -6.06
N THR A 71 -2.02 -4.61 -7.36
CA THR A 71 -3.27 -4.11 -8.00
C THR A 71 -4.53 -4.86 -7.54
N ILE A 72 -4.49 -6.19 -7.47
CA ILE A 72 -5.65 -6.98 -7.04
C ILE A 72 -6.09 -6.72 -5.60
N ILE A 73 -5.15 -6.47 -4.69
CA ILE A 73 -5.44 -6.12 -3.29
C ILE A 73 -5.93 -4.68 -3.24
N PHE A 74 -5.25 -3.79 -3.96
CA PHE A 74 -5.62 -2.39 -4.03
C PHE A 74 -7.06 -2.19 -4.53
N ASP A 75 -7.45 -2.84 -5.62
CA ASP A 75 -8.80 -2.71 -6.19
C ASP A 75 -9.88 -3.22 -5.22
N GLN A 76 -9.59 -4.30 -4.47
CA GLN A 76 -10.49 -4.79 -3.43
C GLN A 76 -10.65 -3.81 -2.27
N LEU A 77 -9.56 -3.16 -1.86
CA LEU A 77 -9.59 -2.15 -0.80
C LEU A 77 -10.31 -0.87 -1.24
N ILE A 78 -10.10 -0.39 -2.46
CA ILE A 78 -10.84 0.76 -3.00
C ILE A 78 -12.34 0.47 -3.12
N SER A 79 -12.72 -0.76 -3.50
CA SER A 79 -14.12 -1.16 -3.57
C SER A 79 -14.88 -1.09 -2.23
N LEU A 80 -14.20 -0.87 -1.10
CA LEU A 80 -14.85 -0.64 0.19
C LEU A 80 -15.73 0.61 0.17
N GLY A 81 -15.34 1.67 -0.56
CA GLY A 81 -16.16 2.88 -0.68
C GLY A 81 -17.49 2.62 -1.37
N ASP A 82 -17.49 1.75 -2.39
CA ASP A 82 -18.73 1.39 -3.10
C ASP A 82 -19.66 0.48 -2.27
N LYS A 83 -19.11 -0.20 -1.24
CA LYS A 83 -19.84 -1.20 -0.44
C LYS A 83 -20.56 -0.61 0.77
N TYR A 84 -20.10 0.52 1.30
CA TYR A 84 -20.61 1.07 2.55
C TYR A 84 -21.00 2.54 2.37
N GLU A 85 -22.26 2.86 2.69
CA GLU A 85 -22.74 4.24 2.66
C GLU A 85 -21.97 5.11 3.66
N GLY A 86 -21.54 6.29 3.22
CA GLY A 86 -20.73 7.21 4.03
C GLY A 86 -19.27 6.78 4.17
N VAL A 87 -18.76 5.86 3.33
CA VAL A 87 -17.32 5.53 3.26
C VAL A 87 -16.77 5.94 1.90
N THR A 88 -15.67 6.67 1.90
CA THR A 88 -14.89 7.01 0.70
C THR A 88 -13.51 6.36 0.82
N ALA A 89 -13.09 5.60 -0.18
CA ALA A 89 -11.74 5.06 -0.25
C ALA A 89 -10.96 5.73 -1.39
N GLN A 90 -9.77 6.24 -1.10
CA GLN A 90 -8.95 6.97 -2.08
C GLN A 90 -7.49 6.50 -2.09
N PRO A 91 -6.83 6.49 -3.26
CA PRO A 91 -5.41 6.20 -3.37
C PRO A 91 -4.57 7.24 -2.62
N VAL A 92 -3.56 6.79 -1.89
CA VAL A 92 -2.55 7.66 -1.28
C VAL A 92 -1.14 7.15 -1.58
N GLU A 93 -0.20 8.08 -1.73
CA GLU A 93 1.23 7.74 -1.72
C GLU A 93 1.73 7.85 -0.29
N PHE A 94 2.16 6.73 0.28
CA PHE A 94 2.57 6.70 1.67
C PHE A 94 3.90 7.41 1.87
N SER A 95 3.87 8.41 2.75
CA SER A 95 5.04 9.02 3.37
C SER A 95 4.70 9.27 4.83
N GLU A 96 5.58 8.95 5.77
CA GLU A 96 5.23 9.07 7.20
C GLU A 96 4.70 10.45 7.56
N ASN A 97 5.38 11.52 7.16
CA ASN A 97 4.95 12.88 7.48
C ASN A 97 3.63 13.23 6.77
N GLY A 98 3.47 12.90 5.49
CA GLY A 98 2.24 13.22 4.76
C GLY A 98 1.03 12.43 5.27
N VAL A 99 1.22 11.17 5.66
CA VAL A 99 0.20 10.33 6.32
C VAL A 99 -0.22 10.95 7.64
N ILE A 100 0.73 11.37 8.46
CA ILE A 100 0.45 11.99 9.76
C ILE A 100 -0.30 13.32 9.59
N ASP A 101 0.17 14.18 8.67
CA ASP A 101 -0.47 15.45 8.37
C ASP A 101 -1.91 15.23 7.89
N ASN A 102 -2.15 14.30 6.96
CA ASN A 102 -3.49 14.00 6.46
C ASN A 102 -4.44 13.46 7.54
N LEU A 103 -3.94 12.67 8.50
CA LEU A 103 -4.72 12.16 9.62
C LEU A 103 -5.04 13.27 10.63
N PHE A 104 -4.07 14.13 10.96
CA PHE A 104 -4.31 15.23 11.91
C PHE A 104 -5.16 16.36 11.33
N ASP A 105 -5.01 16.65 10.04
CA ASP A 105 -5.83 17.62 9.30
C ASP A 105 -7.21 17.04 8.92
N ARG A 106 -7.48 15.77 9.27
CA ARG A 106 -8.74 15.06 8.98
C ARG A 106 -9.10 15.01 7.50
N GLN A 107 -8.09 15.07 6.62
CA GLN A 107 -8.27 14.74 5.21
C GLN A 107 -8.50 13.23 5.04
N LEU A 108 -7.98 12.44 5.98
CA LEU A 108 -8.16 11.00 6.07
C LEU A 108 -8.54 10.65 7.51
N ASP A 109 -9.44 9.70 7.70
CA ASP A 109 -9.74 9.12 9.01
C ASP A 109 -8.88 7.87 9.28
N PHE A 110 -8.54 7.11 8.23
CA PHE A 110 -7.71 5.91 8.31
C PHE A 110 -6.78 5.78 7.12
N ILE A 111 -5.64 5.12 7.32
CA ILE A 111 -4.75 4.70 6.24
C ILE A 111 -4.47 3.20 6.36
N ILE A 112 -4.62 2.48 5.25
CA ILE A 112 -4.27 1.07 5.11
C ILE A 112 -3.04 0.99 4.21
N SER A 113 -1.93 0.48 4.74
CA SER A 113 -0.66 0.39 4.04
C SER A 113 0.05 -0.94 4.34
N PRO A 114 0.79 -1.51 3.37
CA PRO A 114 1.70 -2.63 3.63
C PRO A 114 3.03 -2.18 4.26
N GLN A 115 3.25 -0.87 4.43
CA GLN A 115 4.49 -0.31 4.98
C GLN A 115 4.43 -0.25 6.49
N HIS A 116 5.60 -0.44 7.11
CA HIS A 116 5.76 -0.26 8.55
C HIS A 116 6.09 1.20 8.83
N VAL A 117 5.49 1.73 9.89
CA VAL A 117 5.87 3.05 10.43
C VAL A 117 7.05 2.92 11.39
N SER A 118 7.89 3.96 11.45
CA SER A 118 9.01 4.05 12.38
C SER A 118 8.56 4.12 13.84
N ALA A 119 9.45 3.75 14.76
CA ALA A 119 9.21 3.82 16.21
C ALA A 119 8.71 5.20 16.67
N ARG A 120 9.22 6.28 16.05
CA ARG A 120 8.78 7.66 16.31
C ARG A 120 7.27 7.84 16.13
N VAL A 121 6.70 7.23 15.08
CA VAL A 121 5.26 7.34 14.77
C VAL A 121 4.45 6.43 15.69
N GLN A 122 5.01 5.28 16.07
CA GLN A 122 4.38 4.34 17.01
C GLN A 122 4.22 4.94 18.41
N GLU A 123 5.13 5.81 18.83
CA GLU A 123 5.10 6.48 20.14
C GLU A 123 4.11 7.67 20.21
N LEU A 124 3.43 8.00 19.10
CA LEU A 124 2.51 9.14 19.08
C LEU A 124 1.18 8.79 19.75
N GLU A 125 0.91 9.43 20.89
CA GLU A 125 -0.31 9.20 21.70
C GLU A 125 -1.63 9.37 20.93
N ASN A 126 -1.64 10.20 19.89
CA ASN A 126 -2.84 10.51 19.10
C ASN A 126 -3.00 9.64 17.85
N LEU A 127 -2.13 8.64 17.64
CA LEU A 127 -2.24 7.70 16.53
C LEU A 127 -2.31 6.28 17.06
N THR A 128 -3.23 5.50 16.50
CA THR A 128 -3.33 4.07 16.78
C THR A 128 -2.90 3.31 15.55
N ILE A 129 -1.98 2.37 15.73
CA ILE A 129 -1.54 1.45 14.69
C ILE A 129 -2.07 0.08 15.05
N SER A 130 -2.75 -0.55 14.09
CA SER A 130 -3.27 -1.90 14.23
C SER A 130 -2.73 -2.75 13.11
N GLU A 131 -2.08 -3.85 13.46
CA GLU A 131 -1.67 -4.84 12.47
C GLU A 131 -2.91 -5.59 11.96
N LEU A 132 -3.08 -5.57 10.64
CA LEU A 132 -4.09 -6.37 9.98
C LEU A 132 -3.60 -7.82 9.87
N PRO A 133 -4.52 -8.80 9.90
CA PRO A 133 -4.17 -10.20 9.70
C PRO A 133 -3.36 -10.39 8.40
N PRO A 134 -2.32 -11.25 8.40
CA PRO A 134 -1.50 -11.45 7.22
C PRO A 134 -2.34 -12.02 6.09
N LEU A 135 -2.09 -11.51 4.89
CA LEU A 135 -2.75 -12.00 3.69
C LEU A 135 -2.16 -13.34 3.27
N ARG A 136 -3.01 -14.37 3.18
CA ARG A 136 -2.59 -15.65 2.59
C ARG A 136 -2.45 -15.51 1.07
N LEU A 137 -1.29 -15.93 0.58
CA LEU A 137 -1.00 -16.04 -0.84
C LEU A 137 -0.90 -17.51 -1.21
N GLY A 138 -1.16 -17.83 -2.47
CA GLY A 138 -0.97 -19.15 -3.03
C GLY A 138 -0.43 -19.09 -4.45
N PHE A 139 0.08 -20.22 -4.90
CA PHE A 139 0.61 -20.43 -6.24
C PHE A 139 -0.45 -21.04 -7.12
N LEU A 140 -0.80 -20.33 -8.17
CA LEU A 140 -1.74 -20.78 -9.17
C LEU A 140 -0.99 -21.43 -10.32
N VAL A 141 -1.39 -22.66 -10.65
CA VAL A 141 -0.89 -23.46 -11.78
C VAL A 141 -2.06 -24.02 -12.60
N SER A 142 -1.78 -24.46 -13.82
CA SER A 142 -2.74 -25.25 -14.60
C SER A 142 -2.97 -26.61 -13.93
N ARG A 143 -4.23 -27.06 -13.93
CA ARG A 143 -4.63 -28.36 -13.39
C ARG A 143 -3.92 -29.54 -14.05
N ARG A 144 -3.34 -29.35 -15.24
CA ARG A 144 -2.50 -30.38 -15.88
C ARG A 144 -1.27 -30.78 -15.04
N TYR A 145 -0.96 -30.03 -13.98
CA TYR A 145 0.14 -30.29 -13.06
C TYR A 145 -0.30 -30.83 -11.69
N GLU A 146 -1.57 -31.21 -11.51
CA GLU A 146 -2.16 -31.68 -10.23
C GLU A 146 -1.39 -32.84 -9.59
N GLU A 147 -0.75 -33.70 -10.39
CA GLU A 147 0.05 -34.84 -9.89
C GLU A 147 1.54 -34.53 -9.68
N ARG A 148 2.00 -33.32 -10.02
CA ARG A 148 3.42 -32.95 -9.90
C ARG A 148 3.73 -32.35 -8.53
N GLN A 149 4.97 -32.54 -8.09
CA GLN A 149 5.44 -31.94 -6.84
C GLN A 149 5.54 -30.42 -6.97
N GLU A 150 4.93 -29.71 -6.02
CA GLU A 150 4.91 -28.24 -5.93
C GLU A 150 6.31 -27.62 -6.06
N GLN A 151 7.29 -28.20 -5.37
CA GLN A 151 8.67 -27.68 -5.38
C GLN A 151 9.33 -27.75 -6.77
N GLU A 152 9.02 -28.78 -7.56
CA GLU A 152 9.49 -28.89 -8.94
C GLU A 152 8.86 -27.80 -9.81
N LEU A 153 7.55 -27.58 -9.65
CA LEU A 153 6.81 -26.56 -10.40
C LEU A 153 7.35 -25.16 -10.12
N LEU A 154 7.67 -24.85 -8.86
CA LEU A 154 8.22 -23.57 -8.45
C LEU A 154 9.59 -23.27 -9.09
N GLN A 155 10.38 -24.31 -9.41
CA GLN A 155 11.70 -24.17 -10.03
C GLN A 155 11.65 -24.19 -11.57
N GLU A 156 10.79 -25.04 -12.15
CA GLU A 156 10.77 -25.27 -13.60
C GLU A 156 9.91 -24.25 -14.36
N LEU A 157 8.75 -23.90 -13.81
CA LEU A 157 7.82 -23.03 -14.51
C LEU A 157 8.24 -21.55 -14.38
N PRO A 158 8.12 -20.74 -15.45
CA PRO A 158 8.30 -19.30 -15.34
C PRO A 158 7.14 -18.65 -14.57
N TRP A 159 7.47 -17.67 -13.74
CA TRP A 159 6.53 -16.99 -12.85
C TRP A 159 6.00 -15.74 -13.53
N LEU A 160 4.73 -15.75 -13.89
CA LEU A 160 4.06 -14.62 -14.52
C LEU A 160 3.61 -13.63 -13.44
N GLN A 161 4.13 -12.41 -13.48
CA GLN A 161 3.79 -11.34 -12.54
C GLN A 161 3.26 -10.10 -13.29
N MET A 162 2.32 -9.40 -12.65
CA MET A 162 1.82 -8.13 -13.19
C MET A 162 2.76 -7.00 -12.80
N ARG A 163 2.96 -6.05 -13.71
CA ARG A 163 3.66 -4.81 -13.44
C ARG A 163 2.83 -3.64 -13.95
N PHE A 164 2.43 -2.78 -13.02
CA PHE A 164 1.79 -1.49 -13.31
C PHE A 164 2.70 -0.37 -12.82
N GLN A 165 2.67 0.77 -13.50
CA GLN A 165 3.42 1.95 -13.04
C GLN A 165 2.93 2.33 -11.64
N ASN A 166 3.86 2.50 -10.70
CA ASN A 166 3.62 2.91 -9.30
C ASN A 166 2.85 1.91 -8.42
N ARG A 167 2.76 0.62 -8.79
CA ARG A 167 2.21 -0.44 -7.92
C ARG A 167 3.32 -1.41 -7.52
N ALA A 168 3.35 -1.87 -6.26
CA ALA A 168 4.27 -2.95 -5.93
C ALA A 168 3.84 -4.26 -6.58
N ASN A 169 4.84 -5.09 -6.84
CA ASN A 169 4.69 -6.47 -7.26
C ASN A 169 4.94 -7.38 -6.03
N PHE A 170 4.84 -8.69 -6.24
CA PHE A 170 5.23 -9.66 -5.22
C PHE A 170 6.75 -9.91 -5.16
N GLU A 171 7.59 -9.14 -5.87
CA GLU A 171 9.03 -9.43 -6.02
C GLU A 171 9.80 -9.36 -4.70
N ALA A 172 9.58 -8.31 -3.91
CA ALA A 172 10.22 -8.20 -2.59
C ALA A 172 9.87 -9.39 -1.68
N MET A 173 8.64 -9.90 -1.77
CA MET A 173 8.21 -11.10 -1.06
C MET A 173 8.89 -12.36 -1.63
N ILE A 174 8.98 -12.51 -2.95
CA ILE A 174 9.68 -13.64 -3.59
C ILE A 174 11.16 -13.65 -3.17
N ASP A 175 11.82 -12.51 -3.22
CA ASP A 175 13.23 -12.38 -2.86
C ASP A 175 13.48 -12.68 -1.38
N ALA A 176 12.58 -12.23 -0.50
CA ALA A 176 12.70 -12.45 0.94
C ALA A 176 12.36 -13.90 1.36
N ASN A 177 11.46 -14.61 0.66
CA ASN A 177 10.93 -15.89 1.12
C ASN A 177 11.32 -17.09 0.25
N MET A 178 11.52 -16.93 -1.07
CA MET A 178 11.73 -18.04 -2.01
C MET A 178 13.21 -18.29 -2.27
N ARG A 179 13.99 -17.22 -2.51
CA ARG A 179 15.43 -17.35 -2.78
C ARG A 179 16.21 -18.00 -1.62
N PRO A 180 15.94 -17.68 -0.34
CA PRO A 180 16.61 -18.35 0.77
C PRO A 180 16.34 -19.86 0.84
N CYS A 181 15.20 -20.31 0.30
CA CYS A 181 14.84 -21.72 0.18
C CYS A 181 15.43 -22.41 -1.06
N GLY A 182 16.30 -21.73 -1.81
CA GLY A 182 16.92 -22.27 -3.03
C GLY A 182 16.03 -22.18 -4.28
N ILE A 183 14.86 -21.57 -4.20
CA ILE A 183 13.94 -21.40 -5.33
C ILE A 183 14.30 -20.10 -6.05
N ASN A 184 14.85 -20.22 -7.27
CA ASN A 184 15.30 -19.10 -8.10
C ASN A 184 14.49 -19.03 -9.40
N PRO A 185 13.26 -18.48 -9.35
CA PRO A 185 12.34 -18.57 -10.47
C PRO A 185 12.69 -17.60 -11.59
N THR A 186 12.38 -18.01 -12.83
CA THR A 186 12.38 -17.07 -13.96
C THR A 186 11.12 -16.22 -13.91
N ILE A 187 11.23 -14.94 -13.53
CA ILE A 187 10.08 -14.03 -13.43
C ILE A 187 9.84 -13.28 -14.75
N ILE A 188 8.62 -13.34 -15.25
CA ILE A 188 8.17 -12.65 -16.46
C ILE A 188 7.16 -11.57 -16.08
N TYR A 189 7.52 -10.32 -16.33
CA TYR A 189 6.63 -9.17 -16.14
C TYR A 189 5.85 -8.84 -17.40
N ARG A 190 4.53 -8.71 -17.25
CA ARG A 190 3.64 -8.27 -18.33
C ARG A 190 2.54 -7.34 -17.79
N PRO A 191 2.13 -6.32 -18.57
CA PRO A 191 1.02 -5.43 -18.21
C PRO A 191 -0.33 -6.09 -18.55
N TYR A 192 -0.55 -7.30 -18.06
CA TYR A 192 -1.81 -8.02 -18.30
C TYR A 192 -2.87 -7.62 -17.28
N SER A 193 -4.14 -7.67 -17.70
CA SER A 193 -5.24 -7.73 -16.75
C SER A 193 -5.12 -9.00 -15.91
N PHE A 194 -5.72 -9.00 -14.71
CA PHE A 194 -5.75 -10.19 -13.87
C PHE A 194 -6.29 -11.41 -14.64
N MET A 195 -7.38 -11.26 -15.39
CA MET A 195 -7.97 -12.35 -16.17
C MET A 195 -7.06 -12.88 -17.29
N ALA A 196 -6.32 -12.00 -17.97
CA ALA A 196 -5.35 -12.44 -18.97
C ALA A 196 -4.19 -13.22 -18.34
N LYS A 197 -3.77 -12.85 -17.13
CA LYS A 197 -2.78 -13.60 -16.34
C LYS A 197 -3.29 -15.00 -16.00
N ILE A 198 -4.53 -15.12 -15.51
CA ILE A 198 -5.17 -16.41 -15.19
C ILE A 198 -5.26 -17.29 -16.44
N SER A 199 -5.74 -16.76 -17.56
CA SER A 199 -5.84 -17.53 -18.82
C SER A 199 -4.48 -18.04 -19.32
N ALA A 200 -3.41 -17.27 -19.15
CA ALA A 200 -2.06 -17.72 -19.51
C ALA A 200 -1.57 -18.87 -18.62
N VAL A 201 -1.93 -18.86 -17.34
CA VAL A 201 -1.62 -19.93 -16.38
C VAL A 201 -2.44 -21.18 -16.66
N GLU A 202 -3.73 -21.05 -16.99
CA GLU A 202 -4.60 -22.18 -17.34
C GLU A 202 -4.10 -22.96 -18.56
N ARG A 203 -3.49 -22.28 -19.54
CA ARG A 203 -2.80 -22.92 -20.69
C ARG A 203 -1.54 -23.70 -20.28
N GLY A 204 -1.09 -23.52 -19.03
CA GLY A 204 -0.03 -24.26 -18.37
C GLY A 204 1.38 -23.80 -18.69
N HIS A 205 1.56 -22.67 -19.36
CA HIS A 205 2.90 -22.17 -19.69
C HIS A 205 3.59 -21.45 -18.53
N PHE A 206 2.84 -21.07 -17.50
CA PHE A 206 3.32 -20.23 -16.41
C PHE A 206 2.71 -20.69 -15.09
N LEU A 207 3.35 -20.28 -13.99
CA LEU A 207 2.70 -20.19 -12.68
C LEU A 207 2.58 -18.73 -12.24
N THR A 208 1.70 -18.43 -11.30
CA THR A 208 1.61 -17.06 -10.75
C THR A 208 1.26 -17.05 -9.27
N VAL A 209 1.63 -15.98 -8.58
CA VAL A 209 1.21 -15.74 -7.20
C VAL A 209 -0.11 -14.97 -7.21
N ILE A 210 -1.06 -15.40 -6.39
CA ILE A 210 -2.32 -14.69 -6.14
C ILE A 210 -2.65 -14.68 -4.64
N PRO A 211 -3.37 -13.65 -4.16
CA PRO A 211 -4.05 -13.75 -2.87
C PRO A 211 -5.05 -14.90 -2.86
N HIS A 212 -5.11 -15.64 -1.76
CA HIS A 212 -6.00 -16.79 -1.62
C HIS A 212 -7.49 -16.41 -1.82
N PHE A 213 -7.91 -15.20 -1.40
CA PHE A 213 -9.28 -14.75 -1.65
C PHE A 213 -9.61 -14.62 -3.15
N ALA A 214 -8.59 -14.35 -3.99
CA ALA A 214 -8.75 -14.19 -5.42
C ALA A 214 -8.97 -15.51 -6.14
N TRP A 215 -8.74 -16.65 -5.47
CA TRP A 215 -9.06 -17.97 -6.00
C TRP A 215 -10.52 -18.10 -6.41
N ARG A 216 -11.44 -17.46 -5.66
CA ARG A 216 -12.88 -17.43 -6.00
C ARG A 216 -13.19 -16.77 -7.33
N LEU A 217 -12.27 -15.96 -7.86
CA LEU A 217 -12.41 -15.27 -9.14
C LEU A 217 -11.86 -16.12 -10.30
N VAL A 218 -11.22 -17.25 -10.02
CA VAL A 218 -10.66 -18.18 -11.01
C VAL A 218 -11.67 -19.29 -11.30
N ASN A 219 -11.84 -19.64 -12.58
CA ASN A 219 -12.80 -20.66 -12.98
C ASN A 219 -12.22 -22.05 -12.68
N SER A 220 -12.73 -22.70 -11.62
CA SER A 220 -12.17 -23.89 -10.97
C SER A 220 -12.00 -25.18 -11.81
N GLY A 221 -12.27 -25.15 -13.12
CA GLY A 221 -12.12 -26.32 -13.98
C GLY A 221 -10.67 -26.60 -14.43
N ASN A 222 -9.87 -25.56 -14.66
CA ASN A 222 -8.62 -25.66 -15.43
C ASN A 222 -7.34 -25.24 -14.66
N ALA A 223 -7.48 -24.82 -13.40
CA ALA A 223 -6.38 -24.37 -12.58
C ALA A 223 -6.45 -24.97 -11.17
N GLU A 224 -5.36 -24.88 -10.43
CA GLU A 224 -5.22 -25.35 -9.06
C GLU A 224 -4.36 -24.37 -8.26
N ILE A 225 -4.62 -24.28 -6.96
CA ILE A 225 -3.87 -23.44 -6.02
C ILE A 225 -3.28 -24.30 -4.89
N PHE A 226 -2.00 -24.08 -4.60
CA PHE A 226 -1.31 -24.62 -3.43
C PHE A 226 -0.57 -23.51 -2.67
#